data_AF-A0A7J7J1M2-F1
#
_entry.id   AF-A0A7J7J1M2-F1
#
_cell.length_a   1.000
_cell.length_b   1.000
_cell.length_c   1.000
_cell.angle_alpha   90.00
_cell.angle_beta   90.00
_cell.angle_gamma   90.00
#
_symmetry.space_group_name_H-M   'P 1'
#
loop_
_entity.id
_entity.type
_entity.pdbx_description
1 polymer ?
#
loop_
_entity_poly.entity_id
_entity_poly.type
_entity_poly.pdbx_seq_one_letter_code
_entity_poly.pdbx_strand_id
1 'polypeptide(L)'
;MAEEALKKAGHEVVHWQPPNTMWALSQAYATNVFGDGGKVFVEAVQNDIWEDHIKDIIYLSMMPAWLKKFIASTIAPLIFPRYLINYLTSSSGSGTISNLWKDEAEIKEYRRMVVKEMEKQEIDAILCPSMPVPAMRIGECKDAVGVVVYTALFNVLNFPSGAVPITKVTTEDIEKDMVNFPTKDMWHKAIKKNLEGSKGLPVGVQCASLPFYEERCLRMMKDLEKQIGYDVLIEYQN
;
A
#
# COMPACT_ATOMS: atom_id res chain seq x y z
N MET A 1 7.15 -8.01 -18.33
CA MET A 1 6.01 -8.97 -18.35
C MET A 1 4.64 -8.30 -18.44
N ALA A 2 4.06 -7.72 -17.39
CA ALA A 2 2.69 -7.17 -17.47
C ALA A 2 2.54 -6.03 -18.49
N GLU A 3 3.48 -5.10 -18.54
CA GLU A 3 3.52 -4.04 -19.56
C GLU A 3 3.55 -4.63 -20.99
N GLU A 4 4.39 -5.64 -21.24
CA GLU A 4 4.49 -6.28 -22.55
C GLU A 4 3.22 -7.04 -22.92
N ALA A 5 2.57 -7.66 -21.93
CA ALA A 5 1.29 -8.34 -22.11
C ALA A 5 0.19 -7.35 -22.54
N LEU A 6 0.11 -6.18 -21.90
CA LEU A 6 -0.82 -5.13 -22.31
C LEU A 6 -0.51 -4.59 -23.72
N LYS A 7 0.76 -4.35 -24.05
CA LYS A 7 1.17 -3.95 -25.41
C LYS A 7 0.73 -4.98 -26.46
N LYS A 8 0.89 -6.29 -26.18
CA LYS A 8 0.43 -7.38 -27.06
C LYS A 8 -1.10 -7.42 -27.21
N ALA A 9 -1.84 -7.04 -26.18
CA ALA A 9 -3.30 -6.91 -26.23
C ALA A 9 -3.78 -5.64 -26.95
N GLY A 10 -2.86 -4.81 -27.46
CA GLY A 10 -3.17 -3.60 -28.24
C GLY A 10 -3.31 -2.33 -27.41
N HIS A 11 -2.90 -2.35 -26.13
CA HIS A 11 -2.90 -1.17 -25.28
C HIS A 11 -1.66 -0.32 -25.51
N GLU A 12 -1.83 1.00 -25.49
CA GLU A 12 -0.71 1.93 -25.32
C GLU A 12 -0.32 1.99 -23.84
N VAL A 13 0.97 1.86 -23.55
CA VAL A 13 1.48 1.94 -22.18
C VAL A 13 2.39 3.13 -22.05
N VAL A 14 1.99 4.08 -21.21
CA VAL A 14 2.75 5.28 -20.87
C VAL A 14 3.25 5.21 -19.43
N HIS A 15 4.47 5.67 -19.19
CA HIS A 15 4.98 5.80 -17.83
C HIS A 15 4.39 7.03 -17.16
N TRP A 16 3.69 6.79 -16.05
CA TRP A 16 3.05 7.84 -15.28
C TRP A 16 3.25 7.61 -13.79
N GLN A 17 3.35 8.70 -13.03
CA GLN A 17 3.40 8.66 -11.57
C GLN A 17 2.34 9.61 -11.00
N PRO A 18 1.54 9.14 -10.02
CA PRO A 18 0.62 10.02 -9.34
C PRO A 18 1.39 11.17 -8.66
N PRO A 19 0.89 12.41 -8.73
CA PRO A 19 1.49 13.51 -7.98
C PRO A 19 1.38 13.28 -6.46
N ASN A 20 2.32 13.82 -5.70
CA ASN A 20 2.30 13.90 -4.22
C ASN A 20 1.98 12.58 -3.47
N THR A 21 2.43 11.42 -3.97
CA THR A 21 2.21 10.10 -3.33
C THR A 21 2.69 10.03 -1.89
N MET A 22 3.82 10.66 -1.56
CA MET A 22 4.35 10.69 -0.19
C MET A 22 3.36 11.35 0.79
N TRP A 23 2.73 12.46 0.39
CA TRP A 23 1.70 13.10 1.19
C TRP A 23 0.45 12.21 1.29
N ALA A 24 0.00 11.64 0.16
CA ALA A 24 -1.18 10.78 0.12
C ALA A 24 -1.04 9.57 1.07
N LEU A 25 0.13 8.95 1.13
CA LEU A 25 0.37 7.77 1.95
C LEU A 25 0.69 8.11 3.41
N SER A 26 1.60 9.05 3.64
CA SER A 26 2.11 9.30 5.00
C SER A 26 1.23 10.24 5.82
N GLN A 27 0.46 11.12 5.17
CA GLN A 27 -0.41 12.07 5.85
C GLN A 27 -1.88 11.71 5.63
N ALA A 28 -2.34 11.70 4.37
CA ALA A 28 -3.76 11.53 4.08
C ALA A 28 -4.29 10.16 4.51
N TYR A 29 -3.66 9.07 4.06
CA TYR A 29 -4.07 7.70 4.41
C TYR A 29 -3.96 7.45 5.92
N ALA A 30 -2.76 7.65 6.49
CA ALA A 30 -2.52 7.36 7.90
C ALA A 30 -3.42 8.19 8.82
N THR A 31 -3.56 9.50 8.61
CA THR A 31 -4.41 10.35 9.45
C THR A 31 -5.87 9.94 9.36
N ASN A 32 -6.36 9.55 8.18
CA ASN A 32 -7.73 9.10 8.01
C ASN A 32 -7.99 7.76 8.72
N VAL A 33 -7.05 6.81 8.63
CA VAL A 33 -7.10 5.53 9.38
C VAL A 33 -7.16 5.76 10.89
N PHE A 34 -6.40 6.74 11.40
CA PHE A 34 -6.39 7.12 12.81
C PHE A 34 -7.19 8.38 13.11
N GLY A 35 -8.32 8.64 12.44
CA GLY A 35 -9.01 9.95 12.52
C GLY A 35 -9.23 10.50 13.93
N ASP A 36 -9.53 9.63 14.90
CA ASP A 36 -9.74 9.95 16.33
C ASP A 36 -8.51 9.69 17.23
N GLY A 37 -7.38 9.34 16.64
CA GLY A 37 -6.14 8.93 17.30
C GLY A 37 -6.08 7.45 17.70
N GLY A 38 -7.07 6.64 17.28
CA GLY A 38 -7.17 5.21 17.57
C GLY A 38 -8.05 4.88 18.78
N LYS A 39 -8.86 5.82 19.29
CA LYS A 39 -9.65 5.62 20.52
C LYS A 39 -10.75 4.59 20.32
N VAL A 40 -11.55 4.72 19.27
CA VAL A 40 -12.62 3.78 18.89
C VAL A 40 -12.03 2.39 18.66
N PHE A 41 -10.85 2.30 18.05
CA PHE A 41 -10.15 1.03 17.87
C PHE A 41 -9.76 0.39 19.22
N VAL A 42 -9.15 1.15 20.13
CA VAL A 42 -8.79 0.66 21.47
C VAL A 42 -10.02 0.23 22.27
N GLU A 43 -11.10 1.03 22.24
CA GLU A 43 -12.36 0.70 22.92
C GLU A 43 -12.97 -0.61 22.43
N ALA A 44 -12.84 -0.90 21.13
CA ALA A 44 -13.34 -2.13 20.53
C ALA A 44 -12.58 -3.39 21.00
N VAL A 45 -11.29 -3.27 21.34
CA VAL A 45 -10.42 -4.42 21.69
C VAL A 45 -10.05 -4.50 23.17
N GLN A 46 -10.41 -3.52 23.99
CA GLN A 46 -9.92 -3.39 25.38
C GLN A 46 -10.26 -4.57 26.30
N ASN A 47 -11.31 -5.34 25.99
CA ASN A 47 -11.78 -6.47 26.80
C ASN A 47 -11.48 -7.83 26.16
N ASP A 48 -10.59 -7.87 25.17
CA ASP A 48 -10.25 -9.10 24.42
C ASP A 48 -8.79 -9.53 24.64
N ILE A 49 -8.46 -10.75 24.25
CA ILE A 49 -7.09 -11.26 24.22
C ILE A 49 -6.43 -10.77 22.94
N TRP A 50 -5.40 -9.93 23.08
CA TRP A 50 -4.69 -9.41 21.92
C TRP A 50 -3.70 -10.41 21.35
N GLU A 51 -3.83 -10.69 20.06
CA GLU A 51 -2.84 -11.44 19.31
C GLU A 51 -1.52 -10.65 19.22
N ASP A 52 -0.39 -11.37 19.22
CA ASP A 52 0.93 -10.73 19.29
C ASP A 52 1.24 -9.78 18.12
N HIS A 53 0.60 -9.98 16.97
CA HIS A 53 0.86 -9.19 15.77
C HIS A 53 0.06 -7.88 15.68
N ILE A 54 -0.90 -7.66 16.58
CA ILE A 54 -1.66 -6.39 16.67
C ILE A 54 -1.29 -5.56 17.90
N LYS A 55 -0.44 -6.07 18.80
CA LYS A 55 -0.08 -5.36 20.03
C LYS A 55 0.58 -4.01 19.76
N ASP A 56 1.45 -3.92 18.77
CA ASP A 56 2.16 -2.67 18.45
C ASP A 56 1.21 -1.56 18.00
N ILE A 57 0.19 -1.90 17.20
CA ILE A 57 -0.82 -0.93 16.76
C ILE A 57 -1.75 -0.51 17.91
N ILE A 58 -2.05 -1.41 18.83
CA ILE A 58 -2.84 -1.12 20.03
C ILE A 58 -2.06 -0.21 20.98
N TYR A 59 -0.81 -0.54 21.31
CA TYR A 59 0.04 0.30 22.15
C TYR A 59 0.27 1.69 21.55
N LEU A 60 0.48 1.75 20.23
CA LEU A 60 0.53 3.03 19.53
C LEU A 60 -0.77 3.81 19.69
N SER A 61 -1.93 3.16 19.52
CA SER A 61 -3.24 3.81 19.62
C SER A 61 -3.56 4.30 21.04
N MET A 62 -3.14 3.55 22.07
CA MET A 62 -3.29 3.94 23.48
C MET A 62 -2.41 5.14 23.87
N MET A 63 -1.33 5.39 23.14
CA MET A 63 -0.38 6.46 23.46
C MET A 63 -1.03 7.85 23.29
N PRO A 64 -0.92 8.76 24.30
CA PRO A 64 -1.44 10.11 24.18
C PRO A 64 -0.84 10.88 22.99
N ALA A 65 -1.67 11.66 22.29
CA ALA A 65 -1.25 12.39 21.09
C ALA A 65 -0.06 13.34 21.31
N TRP A 66 0.02 13.99 22.47
CA TRP A 66 1.15 14.88 22.79
C TRP A 66 2.47 14.09 22.88
N LEU A 67 2.43 12.85 23.39
CA LEU A 67 3.60 12.00 23.54
C LEU A 67 4.06 11.48 22.17
N LYS A 68 3.12 11.05 21.31
CA LYS A 68 3.41 10.70 19.90
C LYS A 68 4.12 11.85 19.19
N LYS A 69 3.59 13.07 19.29
CA LYS A 69 4.16 14.28 18.68
C LYS A 69 5.53 14.62 19.25
N PHE A 70 5.71 14.51 20.56
CA PHE A 70 7.01 14.75 21.21
C PHE A 70 8.07 13.74 20.74
N ILE A 71 7.73 12.45 20.68
CA ILE A 71 8.63 11.42 20.15
C ILE A 71 8.96 11.73 18.69
N ALA A 72 7.95 12.04 17.87
CA ALA A 72 8.12 12.35 16.46
C ALA A 72 8.99 13.59 16.20
N SER A 73 8.84 14.66 17.01
CA SER A 73 9.59 15.91 16.81
C SER A 73 11.01 15.88 17.37
N THR A 74 11.25 15.11 18.44
CA THR A 74 12.47 15.25 19.24
C THR A 74 13.36 14.01 19.17
N ILE A 75 12.78 12.83 19.35
CA ILE A 75 13.53 11.56 19.47
C ILE A 75 13.73 10.94 18.09
N ALA A 76 12.66 10.90 17.30
CA ALA A 76 12.63 10.19 16.04
C ALA A 76 13.58 10.76 14.95
N PRO A 77 13.82 12.07 14.82
CA PRO A 77 14.78 12.58 13.83
C PRO A 77 16.22 12.13 14.04
N LEU A 78 16.57 11.69 15.25
CA LEU A 78 17.93 11.27 15.62
C LEU A 78 18.20 9.79 15.32
N ILE A 79 17.14 8.97 15.17
CA ILE A 79 17.25 7.50 15.18
C ILE A 79 16.45 6.86 14.03
N PHE A 80 15.36 7.49 13.59
CA PHE A 80 14.39 6.90 12.68
C PHE A 80 14.31 7.60 11.31
N PRO A 81 13.99 6.86 10.24
CA PRO A 81 13.70 7.44 8.94
C PRO A 81 12.47 8.37 8.95
N ARG A 82 12.44 9.32 8.01
CA ARG A 82 11.40 10.37 7.90
C ARG A 82 9.97 9.82 7.81
N TYR A 83 9.76 8.67 7.17
CA TYR A 83 8.41 8.10 7.06
C TYR A 83 7.85 7.64 8.41
N LEU A 84 8.69 7.17 9.34
CA LEU A 84 8.23 6.70 10.66
C LEU A 84 7.82 7.89 11.53
N ILE A 85 8.51 9.02 11.36
CA ILE A 85 8.14 10.32 11.95
C ILE A 85 6.74 10.73 11.47
N ASN A 86 6.50 10.65 10.16
CA ASN A 86 5.19 10.97 9.59
C ASN A 86 4.12 10.00 10.11
N TYR A 87 4.40 8.70 10.14
CA TYR A 87 3.46 7.71 10.66
C TYR A 87 3.08 7.96 12.13
N LEU A 88 4.07 8.22 13.00
CA LEU A 88 3.83 8.56 14.41
C LEU A 88 2.98 9.82 14.55
N THR A 89 3.30 10.86 13.77
CA THR A 89 2.55 12.12 13.78
C THR A 89 1.10 11.91 13.32
N SER A 90 0.90 11.26 12.19
CA SER A 90 -0.42 10.98 11.59
C SER A 90 -1.26 10.05 12.48
N SER A 91 -0.64 9.12 13.22
CA SER A 91 -1.34 8.26 14.19
C SER A 91 -1.91 9.00 15.40
N SER A 92 -1.60 10.29 15.55
CA SER A 92 -2.25 11.15 16.53
C SER A 92 -3.67 11.57 16.12
N GLY A 93 -4.05 11.33 14.87
CA GLY A 93 -5.33 11.72 14.30
C GLY A 93 -5.49 13.23 14.10
N SER A 94 -6.68 13.62 13.63
CA SER A 94 -7.01 15.01 13.34
C SER A 94 -7.21 15.86 14.61
N GLY A 95 -7.51 15.20 15.74
CA GLY A 95 -7.67 15.80 17.07
C GLY A 95 -8.96 16.58 17.28
N THR A 96 -9.41 17.38 16.31
CA THR A 96 -10.69 18.11 16.33
C THR A 96 -11.51 17.83 15.08
N ILE A 97 -12.83 18.00 15.16
CA ILE A 97 -13.72 17.84 14.00
C ILE A 97 -13.44 18.87 12.90
N SER A 98 -13.00 20.07 13.29
CA SER A 98 -12.61 21.12 12.34
C SER A 98 -11.39 20.71 11.51
N ASN A 99 -10.39 20.08 12.14
CA ASN A 99 -9.23 19.55 11.43
C ASN A 99 -9.62 18.35 10.56
N LEU A 100 -10.47 17.45 11.06
CA LEU A 100 -10.95 16.31 10.28
C LEU A 100 -11.61 16.77 8.97
N TRP A 101 -12.47 17.80 9.02
CA TRP A 101 -13.09 18.36 7.83
C TRP A 101 -12.09 19.03 6.87
N LYS A 102 -11.01 19.63 7.39
CA LYS A 102 -9.92 20.15 6.55
C LYS A 102 -9.17 19.01 5.86
N ASP A 103 -8.82 17.97 6.60
CA ASP A 103 -8.14 16.78 6.08
C ASP A 103 -8.99 16.14 4.96
N GLU A 104 -10.31 16.00 5.17
CA GLU A 104 -11.23 15.52 4.13
C GLU A 104 -11.28 16.43 2.90
N ALA A 105 -11.25 17.75 3.09
CA ALA A 105 -11.25 18.70 1.98
C ALA A 105 -9.96 18.60 1.15
N GLU A 106 -8.80 18.44 1.81
CA GLU A 106 -7.51 18.23 1.15
C GLU A 106 -7.48 16.90 0.39
N ILE A 107 -8.03 15.82 0.96
CA ILE A 107 -8.16 14.52 0.25
C ILE A 107 -9.04 14.67 -0.99
N LYS A 108 -10.17 15.38 -0.89
CA LYS A 108 -11.06 15.64 -2.05
C LYS A 108 -10.34 16.43 -3.13
N GLU A 109 -9.52 17.41 -2.76
CA GLU A 109 -8.76 18.19 -3.74
C GLU A 109 -7.65 17.36 -4.39
N TYR A 110 -6.97 16.53 -3.60
CA TYR A 110 -5.99 15.57 -4.13
C TYR A 110 -6.61 14.62 -5.17
N ARG A 111 -7.80 14.05 -4.87
CA ARG A 111 -8.54 13.21 -5.81
C ARG A 111 -8.80 13.95 -7.13
N ARG A 112 -9.32 15.19 -7.06
CA ARG A 112 -9.60 16.00 -8.25
C ARG A 112 -8.33 16.29 -9.06
N MET A 113 -7.23 16.63 -8.38
CA MET A 113 -5.94 16.88 -9.03
C MET A 113 -5.45 15.63 -9.78
N VAL A 114 -5.52 14.46 -9.16
CA VAL A 114 -5.07 13.20 -9.79
C VAL A 114 -5.94 12.84 -10.99
N VAL A 115 -7.28 12.95 -10.86
CA VAL A 115 -8.21 12.73 -11.99
C VAL A 115 -7.89 13.68 -13.15
N LYS A 116 -7.71 14.98 -12.89
CA LYS A 116 -7.36 15.96 -13.93
C LYS A 116 -6.03 15.65 -14.62
N GLU A 117 -5.04 15.19 -13.87
CA GLU A 117 -3.75 14.83 -14.45
C GLU A 117 -3.84 13.58 -15.33
N MET A 118 -4.65 12.59 -14.92
CA MET A 118 -4.94 11.43 -15.76
C MET A 118 -5.69 11.81 -17.03
N GLU A 119 -6.75 12.63 -16.92
CA GLU A 119 -7.51 13.13 -18.08
C GLU A 119 -6.63 13.90 -19.06
N LYS A 120 -5.74 14.77 -18.54
CA LYS A 120 -4.80 15.55 -19.35
C LYS A 120 -3.82 14.67 -20.13
N GLN A 121 -3.43 13.52 -19.58
CA GLN A 121 -2.54 12.56 -20.20
C GLN A 121 -3.29 11.42 -20.90
N GLU A 122 -4.62 11.51 -20.99
CA GLU A 122 -5.49 10.52 -21.63
C GLU A 122 -5.31 9.09 -21.05
N ILE A 123 -5.08 9.00 -19.73
CA ILE A 123 -4.87 7.73 -19.03
C ILE A 123 -6.22 7.12 -18.64
N ASP A 124 -6.56 5.99 -19.26
CA ASP A 124 -7.79 5.25 -18.95
C ASP A 124 -7.69 4.34 -17.72
N ALA A 125 -6.51 3.78 -17.47
CA ALA A 125 -6.26 2.83 -16.40
C ALA A 125 -4.79 2.89 -15.93
N ILE A 126 -4.55 2.46 -14.70
CA ILE A 126 -3.24 2.44 -14.04
C ILE A 126 -2.83 0.98 -13.82
N LEU A 127 -1.63 0.65 -14.27
CA LEU A 127 -0.93 -0.59 -13.91
C LEU A 127 0.18 -0.25 -12.90
N CYS A 128 0.21 -0.93 -11.76
CA CYS A 128 1.28 -0.79 -10.78
C CYS A 128 1.59 -2.13 -10.07
N PRO A 129 2.71 -2.22 -9.31
CA PRO A 129 2.92 -3.35 -8.41
C PRO A 129 1.76 -3.49 -7.43
N SER A 130 1.41 -4.73 -7.04
CA SER A 130 0.36 -4.98 -6.03
C SER A 130 0.88 -4.82 -4.60
N MET A 131 2.01 -5.46 -4.32
CA MET A 131 2.75 -5.43 -3.06
C MET A 131 4.25 -5.56 -3.38
N PRO A 132 5.15 -5.04 -2.54
CA PRO A 132 6.59 -5.23 -2.70
C PRO A 132 7.06 -6.65 -2.30
N VAL A 133 6.17 -7.49 -1.76
CA VAL A 133 6.45 -8.85 -1.30
C VAL A 133 5.36 -9.82 -1.79
N PRO A 134 5.72 -11.09 -2.08
CA PRO A 134 4.79 -12.21 -2.11
C PRO A 134 4.11 -12.43 -0.75
N ALA A 135 3.33 -13.50 -0.62
CA ALA A 135 2.70 -13.84 0.65
C ALA A 135 3.73 -13.90 1.80
N MET A 136 3.49 -13.09 2.83
CA MET A 136 4.35 -12.99 4.00
C MET A 136 4.22 -14.24 4.87
N ARG A 137 5.27 -14.54 5.64
CA ARG A 137 5.22 -15.63 6.63
C ARG A 137 4.25 -15.27 7.74
N ILE A 138 3.66 -16.29 8.34
CA ILE A 138 2.71 -16.14 9.46
C ILE A 138 3.39 -15.33 10.59
N GLY A 139 2.71 -14.28 11.05
CA GLY A 139 3.17 -13.41 12.14
C GLY A 139 4.12 -12.28 11.76
N GLU A 140 4.62 -12.23 10.53
CA GLU A 140 5.62 -11.23 10.08
C GLU A 140 5.00 -9.94 9.53
N CYS A 141 3.68 -9.91 9.30
CA CYS A 141 2.98 -8.74 8.75
C CYS A 141 3.15 -7.48 9.62
N LYS A 142 3.25 -7.65 10.94
CA LYS A 142 3.42 -6.56 11.92
C LYS A 142 4.68 -5.71 11.67
N ASP A 143 5.74 -6.34 11.17
CA ASP A 143 7.04 -5.69 10.94
C ASP A 143 7.13 -5.02 9.56
N ALA A 144 6.08 -5.19 8.73
CA ALA A 144 6.05 -4.84 7.32
C ALA A 144 4.87 -3.92 6.98
N VAL A 145 4.33 -3.13 7.93
CA VAL A 145 3.16 -2.25 7.68
C VAL A 145 3.32 -1.36 6.43
N GLY A 146 4.54 -0.91 6.13
CA GLY A 146 4.83 -0.11 4.95
C GLY A 146 4.61 -0.80 3.60
N VAL A 147 4.36 -2.12 3.55
CA VAL A 147 4.13 -2.82 2.28
C VAL A 147 2.81 -2.43 1.62
N VAL A 148 1.84 -1.94 2.39
CA VAL A 148 0.50 -1.56 1.91
C VAL A 148 0.51 -0.30 1.02
N VAL A 149 1.65 0.35 0.81
CA VAL A 149 1.73 1.64 0.10
C VAL A 149 1.14 1.62 -1.30
N TYR A 150 1.26 0.51 -2.03
CA TYR A 150 0.70 0.40 -3.38
C TYR A 150 -0.84 0.33 -3.35
N THR A 151 -1.40 -0.41 -2.41
CA THR A 151 -2.87 -0.58 -2.29
C THR A 151 -3.54 0.60 -1.59
N ALA A 152 -2.89 1.15 -0.55
CA ALA A 152 -3.40 2.25 0.26
C ALA A 152 -3.64 3.53 -0.57
N LEU A 153 -2.84 3.76 -1.63
CA LEU A 153 -3.03 4.89 -2.52
C LEU A 153 -4.44 4.90 -3.13
N PHE A 154 -4.93 3.75 -3.60
CA PHE A 154 -6.24 3.67 -4.24
C PHE A 154 -7.40 3.79 -3.25
N ASN A 155 -7.18 3.46 -1.97
CA ASN A 155 -8.12 3.78 -0.90
C ASN A 155 -8.24 5.30 -0.68
N VAL A 156 -7.11 6.03 -0.69
CA VAL A 156 -7.12 7.50 -0.62
C VAL A 156 -7.79 8.09 -1.85
N LEU A 157 -7.47 7.60 -3.04
CA LEU A 157 -8.04 8.08 -4.30
C LEU A 157 -9.52 7.72 -4.47
N ASN A 158 -9.99 6.66 -3.79
CA ASN A 158 -11.28 6.04 -3.99
C ASN A 158 -11.49 5.62 -5.47
N PHE A 159 -10.47 4.95 -6.00
CA PHE A 159 -10.47 4.40 -7.36
C PHE A 159 -10.77 2.91 -7.31
N PRO A 160 -11.57 2.37 -8.23
CA PRO A 160 -11.68 0.92 -8.37
C PRO A 160 -10.30 0.35 -8.67
N SER A 161 -9.92 -0.70 -7.93
CA SER A 161 -8.68 -1.41 -8.16
C SER A 161 -8.85 -2.92 -7.93
N GLY A 162 -8.10 -3.72 -8.67
CA GLY A 162 -8.09 -5.18 -8.58
C GLY A 162 -6.69 -5.73 -8.79
N ALA A 163 -6.43 -6.93 -8.27
CA ALA A 163 -5.14 -7.60 -8.38
C ALA A 163 -5.22 -8.77 -9.38
N VAL A 164 -4.17 -8.93 -10.18
CA VAL A 164 -4.02 -10.03 -11.14
C VAL A 164 -2.68 -10.72 -10.89
N PRO A 165 -2.66 -12.00 -10.50
CA PRO A 165 -1.47 -12.84 -10.52
C PRO A 165 -0.87 -12.91 -11.93
N ILE A 166 0.43 -12.65 -12.06
CA ILE A 166 1.11 -12.61 -13.37
C ILE A 166 2.30 -13.56 -13.47
N THR A 167 2.88 -13.97 -12.35
CA THR A 167 4.05 -14.86 -12.34
C THR A 167 4.16 -15.55 -10.98
N LYS A 168 5.17 -16.41 -10.83
CA LYS A 168 5.62 -16.97 -9.56
C LYS A 168 7.05 -16.53 -9.28
N VAL A 169 7.41 -16.44 -8.00
CA VAL A 169 8.79 -16.14 -7.61
C VAL A 169 9.73 -17.21 -8.15
N THR A 170 10.75 -16.79 -8.88
CA THR A 170 11.79 -17.66 -9.43
C THR A 170 13.01 -17.73 -8.52
N THR A 171 13.92 -18.68 -8.79
CA THR A 171 15.21 -18.71 -8.09
C THR A 171 16.04 -17.45 -8.38
N GLU A 172 15.96 -16.91 -9.60
CA GLU A 172 16.72 -15.74 -10.03
C GLU A 172 16.27 -14.47 -9.27
N ASP A 173 14.96 -14.30 -9.06
CA ASP A 173 14.41 -13.21 -8.25
C ASP A 173 15.03 -13.22 -6.84
N ILE A 174 15.22 -14.40 -6.24
CA ILE A 174 15.78 -14.54 -4.89
C ILE A 174 17.31 -14.36 -4.88
N GLU A 175 18.02 -14.95 -5.85
CA GLU A 175 19.49 -15.02 -5.83
C GLU A 175 20.18 -13.77 -6.39
N LYS A 176 19.58 -13.05 -7.36
CA LYS A 176 20.20 -11.88 -8.00
C LYS A 176 19.62 -10.56 -7.51
N ASP A 177 18.29 -10.43 -7.57
CA ASP A 177 17.63 -9.16 -7.30
C ASP A 177 17.55 -8.89 -5.79
N MET A 178 17.36 -9.95 -4.99
CA MET A 178 17.19 -9.82 -3.54
C MET A 178 18.47 -9.82 -2.71
N VAL A 179 19.57 -10.37 -3.23
CA VAL A 179 20.88 -10.24 -2.57
C VAL A 179 21.27 -8.76 -2.49
N ASN A 180 21.01 -8.00 -3.56
CA ASN A 180 21.33 -6.58 -3.68
C ASN A 180 20.25 -5.64 -3.14
N PHE A 181 19.13 -6.18 -2.64
CA PHE A 181 18.05 -5.37 -2.10
C PHE A 181 18.52 -4.54 -0.89
N PRO A 182 18.17 -3.24 -0.80
CA PRO A 182 18.56 -2.39 0.32
C PRO A 182 18.11 -2.97 1.66
N THR A 183 18.90 -2.79 2.73
CA THR A 183 18.55 -3.18 4.11
C THR A 183 18.67 -1.99 5.07
N LYS A 184 18.39 -0.79 4.54
CA LYS A 184 18.64 0.50 5.22
C LYS A 184 17.76 0.72 6.45
N ASP A 185 16.58 0.10 6.51
CA ASP A 185 15.64 0.25 7.61
C ASP A 185 14.91 -1.06 7.93
N MET A 186 14.00 -1.00 8.91
CA MET A 186 13.25 -2.16 9.37
C MET A 186 12.33 -2.76 8.30
N TRP A 187 11.69 -1.94 7.46
CA TRP A 187 10.78 -2.41 6.42
C TRP A 187 11.54 -3.09 5.28
N HIS A 188 12.67 -2.52 4.87
CA HIS A 188 13.58 -3.15 3.93
C HIS A 188 14.05 -4.53 4.43
N LYS A 189 14.39 -4.63 5.72
CA LYS A 189 14.77 -5.91 6.35
C LYS A 189 13.59 -6.89 6.41
N ALA A 190 12.39 -6.42 6.74
CA ALA A 190 11.18 -7.24 6.78
C ALA A 190 10.81 -7.78 5.39
N ILE A 191 10.91 -6.94 4.34
CA ILE A 191 10.72 -7.33 2.94
C ILE A 191 11.71 -8.44 2.57
N LYS A 192 13.01 -8.22 2.83
CA LYS A 192 14.06 -9.21 2.54
C LYS A 192 13.80 -10.55 3.25
N LYS A 193 13.44 -10.50 4.54
CA LYS A 193 13.13 -11.69 5.35
C LYS A 193 11.92 -12.46 4.81
N ASN A 194 10.87 -11.77 4.36
CA ASN A 194 9.66 -12.41 3.83
C ASN A 194 9.86 -12.98 2.42
N LEU A 195 10.88 -12.53 1.70
CA LEU A 195 11.23 -13.05 0.38
C LEU A 195 12.06 -14.34 0.44
N GLU A 196 12.80 -14.58 1.51
CA GLU A 196 13.46 -15.86 1.74
C GLU A 196 12.44 -17.00 1.81
N GLY A 197 12.63 -18.06 1.02
CA GLY A 197 11.70 -19.20 0.98
C GLY A 197 10.39 -18.94 0.23
N SER A 198 10.26 -17.81 -0.49
CA SER A 198 9.07 -17.46 -1.26
C SER A 198 9.01 -18.07 -2.68
N LYS A 199 10.00 -18.88 -3.06
CA LYS A 199 10.08 -19.50 -4.39
C LYS A 199 8.78 -20.25 -4.72
N GLY A 200 8.23 -19.99 -5.90
CA GLY A 200 6.99 -20.60 -6.37
C GLY A 200 5.71 -19.90 -5.89
N LEU A 201 5.80 -18.95 -4.96
CA LEU A 201 4.63 -18.17 -4.54
C LEU A 201 4.17 -17.22 -5.66
N PRO A 202 2.84 -16.97 -5.79
CA PRO A 202 2.32 -16.04 -6.79
C PRO A 202 2.79 -14.60 -6.56
N VAL A 203 3.07 -13.91 -7.66
CA VAL A 203 3.35 -12.47 -7.71
C VAL A 203 2.33 -11.84 -8.64
N GLY A 204 1.67 -10.78 -8.18
CA GLY A 204 0.63 -10.08 -8.91
C GLY A 204 0.93 -8.61 -9.17
N VAL A 205 0.18 -8.03 -10.09
CA VAL A 205 0.10 -6.59 -10.33
C VAL A 205 -1.26 -6.08 -9.90
N GLN A 206 -1.34 -4.78 -9.64
CA GLN A 206 -2.58 -4.08 -9.37
C GLN A 206 -2.98 -3.26 -10.60
N CYS A 207 -4.25 -3.37 -10.92
CA CYS A 207 -4.95 -2.64 -11.95
C CYS A 207 -5.88 -1.65 -11.25
N ALA A 208 -5.94 -0.40 -11.71
CA ALA A 208 -6.92 0.56 -11.24
C ALA A 208 -7.45 1.41 -12.40
N SER A 209 -8.59 2.05 -12.21
CA SER A 209 -9.14 3.00 -13.19
C SER A 209 -9.73 4.21 -12.48
N LEU A 210 -10.25 5.16 -13.26
CA LEU A 210 -10.98 6.32 -12.72
C LEU A 210 -12.20 5.88 -11.89
N PRO A 211 -12.69 6.72 -10.96
CA PRO A 211 -13.88 6.43 -10.17
C PRO A 211 -15.09 6.09 -11.06
N PHE A 212 -15.86 5.06 -10.67
CA PHE A 212 -17.07 4.61 -11.38
C PHE A 212 -16.83 4.00 -12.78
N TYR A 213 -15.59 3.58 -13.07
CA TYR A 213 -15.22 2.87 -14.30
C TYR A 213 -14.72 1.45 -14.01
N GLU A 214 -15.38 0.73 -13.12
CA GLU A 214 -15.01 -0.64 -12.73
C GLU A 214 -14.85 -1.57 -13.95
N GLU A 215 -15.67 -1.39 -14.99
CA GLU A 215 -15.59 -2.14 -16.23
C GLU A 215 -14.28 -1.94 -17.00
N ARG A 216 -13.66 -0.74 -16.90
CA ARG A 216 -12.34 -0.48 -17.50
C ARG A 216 -11.24 -1.20 -16.72
N CYS A 217 -11.30 -1.14 -15.38
CA CYS A 217 -10.39 -1.89 -14.53
C CYS A 217 -10.48 -3.39 -14.83
N LEU A 218 -11.70 -3.95 -14.86
CA LEU A 218 -11.95 -5.36 -15.17
C LEU A 218 -11.51 -5.73 -16.58
N ARG A 219 -11.69 -4.84 -17.56
CA ARG A 219 -11.21 -5.07 -18.93
C ARG A 219 -9.68 -5.19 -18.98
N MET A 220 -8.95 -4.30 -18.32
CA MET A 220 -7.49 -4.39 -18.25
C MET A 220 -7.04 -5.68 -17.57
N MET A 221 -7.71 -6.04 -16.46
CA MET A 221 -7.43 -7.30 -15.74
C MET A 221 -7.64 -8.52 -16.64
N LYS A 222 -8.76 -8.58 -17.36
CA LYS A 222 -9.08 -9.67 -18.29
C LYS A 222 -8.08 -9.77 -19.44
N ASP A 223 -7.63 -8.64 -19.97
CA ASP A 223 -6.65 -8.63 -21.05
C ASP A 223 -5.28 -9.11 -20.56
N LEU A 224 -4.85 -8.73 -19.35
CA LEU A 224 -3.65 -9.28 -18.70
C LEU A 224 -3.76 -10.79 -18.51
N GLU A 225 -4.88 -11.24 -17.93
CA GLU A 225 -5.15 -12.64 -17.64
C GLU A 225 -5.03 -13.52 -18.89
N LYS A 226 -5.64 -13.08 -20.01
CA LYS A 226 -5.58 -13.77 -21.30
C LYS A 226 -4.19 -13.86 -21.90
N GLN A 227 -3.39 -12.81 -21.76
CA GLN A 227 -2.06 -12.74 -22.36
C GLN A 227 -1.02 -13.54 -21.58
N ILE A 228 -1.25 -13.72 -20.28
CA ILE A 228 -0.32 -14.42 -19.39
C ILE A 228 -0.69 -15.90 -19.22
N GLY A 229 -1.98 -16.25 -19.26
CA GLY A 229 -2.47 -17.62 -19.09
C GLY A 229 -2.62 -18.00 -17.62
N TYR A 230 -3.75 -17.63 -17.02
CA TYR A 230 -4.03 -17.81 -15.59
C TYR A 230 -4.09 -19.26 -15.11
N ASP A 231 -4.55 -20.18 -15.96
CA ASP A 231 -4.72 -21.61 -15.65
C ASP A 231 -3.41 -22.32 -15.26
N VAL A 232 -2.25 -21.69 -15.52
CA VAL A 232 -0.92 -22.24 -15.18
C VAL A 232 -0.44 -21.73 -13.80
N LEU A 233 -1.04 -20.67 -13.26
CA LEU A 233 -0.54 -19.97 -12.08
C LEU A 233 -1.20 -20.44 -10.77
N ILE A 234 -2.44 -20.93 -10.80
CA ILE A 234 -3.16 -21.42 -9.61
C ILE A 234 -3.48 -22.90 -9.79
N GLU A 235 -2.66 -23.76 -9.18
CA GLU A 235 -3.08 -25.14 -8.91
C GLU A 235 -4.09 -25.08 -7.76
N TYR A 236 -5.37 -25.24 -8.07
CA TYR A 236 -6.36 -25.51 -7.04
C TYR A 236 -6.01 -26.88 -6.42
N GLN A 237 -5.40 -26.87 -5.23
CA GLN A 237 -5.34 -28.08 -4.41
C GLN A 237 -6.77 -28.38 -3.94
N ASN A 238 -7.44 -29.28 -4.66
CA ASN A 238 -8.66 -29.95 -4.20
C ASN A 238 -8.32 -30.98 -3.13
#